data_AF-A0A094ZZH0-F1
#
_entry.id   AF-A0A094ZZH0-F1
#
_cell.length_a   1.000
_cell.length_b   1.000
_cell.length_c   1.000
_cell.angle_alpha   90.00
_cell.angle_beta   90.00
_cell.angle_gamma   90.00
#
_symmetry.space_group_name_H-M   'P 1'
#
loop_
_entity.id
_entity.type
_entity.pdbx_description
1 polymer ?
#
loop_
_entity_poly.entity_id
_entity_poly.type
_entity_poly.pdbx_seq_one_letter_code
_entity_poly.pdbx_strand_id
1 'polypeptide(L)'
;SSVFNFICILEILYFSYVFAFVKVLEELTIVLNRATHDTSRLIMISGTGTVFSSGIDLTTITGDLLRSAFIGPSSCDSSRSSSSSSANVFASRNSNHHKIGADNSKSHHSDNTNCSFSQTNYDSNLNSSSHRNANRVHSFFCSPNASNVGRLAAALRSFLLALVSFPKPVVVGVNGPALGLAVAILPLCDIVYISDSATFYMPYTRLGQIPEGASTYTLNSLVGMPLANELLLAGRKLSAREALQRGLASDLLFPKSFKQELLLRCRKLAENSCMSLEITKCMMKMQHRERIEYVINAECKKLLECWQTAEFRCTAMEFILNEMDDFV
;
A
#
# COMPACT_ATOMS: atom_id res chain seq x y z
N SER A 1 25.34 27.09 -19.18
CA SER A 1 25.11 27.62 -17.83
C SER A 1 23.84 28.44 -17.78
N SER A 2 22.81 27.92 -17.11
CA SER A 2 21.91 28.72 -16.29
C SER A 2 21.77 27.97 -14.96
N VAL A 3 22.35 28.55 -13.92
CA VAL A 3 22.40 28.11 -12.52
C VAL A 3 21.01 27.67 -12.07
N PHE A 4 20.81 26.50 -11.42
CA PHE A 4 19.90 26.30 -10.27
C PHE A 4 20.12 24.90 -9.63
N ASN A 5 21.30 24.70 -9.02
CA ASN A 5 21.82 23.43 -8.46
C ASN A 5 21.26 23.01 -7.08
N PHE A 6 20.08 23.48 -6.66
CA PHE A 6 19.65 23.39 -5.24
C PHE A 6 18.40 22.54 -4.98
N ILE A 7 17.82 21.91 -6.00
CA ILE A 7 16.63 21.05 -5.85
C ILE A 7 16.95 19.67 -6.43
N CYS A 8 16.86 18.62 -5.61
CA CYS A 8 16.90 17.25 -6.09
C CYS A 8 15.48 16.85 -6.54
N ILE A 9 15.31 16.55 -7.83
CA ILE A 9 14.04 16.16 -8.42
C ILE A 9 13.95 14.64 -8.47
N LEU A 10 12.94 14.09 -7.82
CA LEU A 10 12.57 12.69 -7.87
C LEU A 10 11.29 12.56 -8.69
N GLU A 11 11.44 12.19 -9.96
CA GLU A 11 10.33 11.88 -10.86
C GLU A 11 9.97 10.38 -10.75
N ILE A 12 8.76 10.09 -10.25
CA ILE A 12 8.23 8.71 -10.22
C ILE A 12 7.80 8.36 -11.64
N LEU A 13 8.61 7.54 -12.31
CA LEU A 13 8.32 6.99 -13.63
C LEU A 13 7.34 5.82 -13.50
N TYR A 14 6.30 5.82 -14.33
CA TYR A 14 5.44 4.66 -14.52
C TYR A 14 6.21 3.60 -15.32
N PHE A 15 6.66 2.55 -14.65
CA PHE A 15 7.34 1.43 -15.31
C PHE A 15 6.36 0.28 -15.50
N SER A 16 6.06 -0.07 -16.75
CA SER A 16 5.20 -1.22 -17.12
C SER A 16 5.87 -2.60 -16.98
N TYR A 17 6.87 -2.77 -16.09
CA TYR A 17 7.61 -4.03 -16.00
C TYR A 17 7.84 -4.52 -14.56
N VAL A 18 7.40 -5.76 -14.32
CA VAL A 18 7.27 -6.54 -13.07
C VAL A 18 8.55 -6.71 -12.23
N PHE A 19 9.73 -6.41 -12.78
CA PHE A 19 11.01 -6.48 -12.05
C PHE A 19 11.56 -5.11 -11.61
N ALA A 20 10.88 -4.01 -11.95
CA ALA A 20 11.39 -2.67 -11.72
C ALA A 20 11.12 -2.16 -10.30
N PHE A 21 10.01 -2.54 -9.65
CA PHE A 21 9.57 -1.80 -8.46
C PHE A 21 10.50 -1.93 -7.24
N VAL A 22 11.03 -3.13 -6.96
CA VAL A 22 12.04 -3.31 -5.90
C VAL A 22 13.27 -2.43 -6.17
N LYS A 23 13.73 -2.40 -7.43
CA LYS A 23 14.86 -1.55 -7.83
C LYS A 23 14.51 -0.07 -7.72
N VAL A 24 13.28 0.33 -8.02
CA VAL A 24 12.81 1.71 -7.83
C VAL A 24 12.94 2.10 -6.35
N LEU A 25 12.45 1.28 -5.41
CA LEU A 25 12.58 1.56 -3.98
C LEU A 25 14.05 1.62 -3.52
N GLU A 26 14.90 0.72 -4.01
CA GLU A 26 16.34 0.72 -3.74
C GLU A 26 17.01 2.01 -4.27
N GLU A 27 16.72 2.41 -5.51
CA GLU A 27 17.24 3.65 -6.11
C GLU A 27 16.72 4.90 -5.38
N LEU A 28 15.43 4.95 -5.02
CA LEU A 28 14.87 6.04 -4.20
C LEU A 28 15.62 6.17 -2.88
N THR A 29 15.91 5.04 -2.22
CA THR A 29 16.69 5.00 -0.97
C THR A 29 18.11 5.54 -1.20
N ILE A 30 18.77 5.12 -2.28
CA ILE A 30 20.11 5.60 -2.64
C ILE A 30 20.10 7.11 -2.90
N VAL A 31 19.11 7.62 -3.64
CA VAL A 31 18.98 9.06 -3.94
C VAL A 31 18.75 9.86 -2.66
N LEU A 32 17.87 9.42 -1.76
CA LEU A 32 17.65 10.08 -0.46
C LEU A 32 18.94 10.16 0.37
N ASN A 33 19.69 9.05 0.45
CA ASN A 33 20.96 9.00 1.19
C ASN A 33 22.01 9.93 0.55
N ARG A 34 22.11 9.97 -0.78
CA ARG A 34 23.03 10.90 -1.48
C ARG A 34 22.62 12.35 -1.26
N ALA A 35 21.33 12.66 -1.41
CA ALA A 35 20.76 13.98 -1.23
C ALA A 35 20.87 14.52 0.20
N THR A 36 21.17 13.66 1.18
CA THR A 36 21.45 14.08 2.56
C THR A 36 22.76 14.86 2.65
N HIS A 37 23.75 14.50 1.83
CA HIS A 37 25.10 15.06 1.87
C HIS A 37 25.44 15.98 0.69
N ASP A 38 24.56 16.08 -0.30
CA ASP A 38 24.78 16.94 -1.47
C ASP A 38 24.47 18.43 -1.18
N THR A 39 24.61 19.26 -2.21
CA THR A 39 24.32 20.70 -2.15
C THR A 39 22.83 21.05 -2.29
N SER A 40 21.95 20.08 -2.51
CA SER A 40 20.51 20.32 -2.62
C SER A 40 19.99 20.86 -1.30
N ARG A 41 19.06 21.82 -1.33
CA ARG A 41 18.47 22.42 -0.13
C ARG A 41 17.15 21.77 0.27
N LEU A 42 16.52 21.07 -0.66
CA LEU A 42 15.29 20.31 -0.49
C LEU A 42 15.18 19.23 -1.57
N ILE A 43 14.24 18.32 -1.36
CA ILE A 43 13.79 17.34 -2.36
C ILE A 43 12.41 17.72 -2.87
N MET A 44 12.20 17.57 -4.18
CA MET A 44 10.90 17.63 -4.82
C MET A 44 10.54 16.26 -5.41
N ILE A 45 9.43 15.66 -4.96
CA ILE A 45 8.87 14.41 -5.50
C ILE A 45 7.68 14.76 -6.40
N SER A 46 7.64 14.24 -7.64
CA SER A 46 6.50 14.42 -8.56
C SER A 46 6.34 13.19 -9.45
N GLY A 47 5.13 12.93 -9.93
CA GLY A 47 4.90 11.92 -10.97
C GLY A 47 5.17 12.46 -12.37
N THR A 48 5.50 11.57 -13.30
CA THR A 48 5.54 11.88 -14.74
C THR A 48 4.25 11.43 -15.42
N GLY A 49 3.74 12.22 -16.37
CA GLY A 49 2.51 11.88 -17.11
C GLY A 49 1.24 12.31 -16.39
N THR A 50 0.17 11.54 -16.54
CA THR A 50 -1.18 11.84 -16.01
C THR A 50 -1.45 11.22 -14.64
N VAL A 51 -0.62 10.27 -14.20
CA VAL A 51 -0.72 9.57 -12.91
C VAL A 51 0.44 10.02 -12.03
N PHE A 52 0.19 10.16 -10.72
CA PHE A 52 1.27 10.43 -9.78
C PHE A 52 2.02 9.15 -9.46
N SER A 53 1.31 8.13 -8.93
CA SER A 53 1.86 6.81 -8.68
C SER A 53 0.73 5.80 -8.39
N SER A 54 0.86 4.60 -8.94
CA SER A 54 -0.02 3.45 -8.69
C SER A 54 0.38 2.64 -7.45
N GLY A 55 1.31 3.12 -6.63
CA GLY A 55 1.72 2.44 -5.40
C GLY A 55 2.65 1.25 -5.65
N ILE A 56 2.50 0.19 -4.84
CA ILE A 56 3.33 -1.01 -4.93
C ILE A 56 2.91 -1.83 -6.16
N ASP A 57 3.86 -2.21 -7.00
CA ASP A 57 3.61 -3.13 -8.10
C ASP A 57 3.33 -4.55 -7.57
N LEU A 58 2.05 -4.86 -7.43
CA LEU A 58 1.56 -6.13 -6.88
C LEU A 58 1.94 -7.34 -7.76
N THR A 59 2.22 -7.14 -9.05
CA THR A 59 2.65 -8.22 -9.96
C THR A 59 3.99 -8.83 -9.53
N THR A 60 4.83 -8.07 -8.81
CA THR A 60 6.07 -8.57 -8.19
C THR A 60 5.80 -9.72 -7.20
N ILE A 61 4.62 -9.72 -6.57
CA ILE A 61 4.21 -10.69 -5.56
C ILE A 61 3.31 -11.77 -6.19
N THR A 62 2.35 -11.37 -7.03
CA THR A 62 1.37 -12.30 -7.62
C THR A 62 1.92 -13.08 -8.81
N GLY A 63 3.05 -12.65 -9.39
CA GLY A 63 3.61 -13.18 -10.63
C GLY A 63 2.95 -12.58 -11.88
N ASP A 64 3.57 -12.80 -13.04
CA ASP A 64 3.07 -12.33 -14.34
C ASP A 64 1.71 -12.96 -14.65
N LEU A 65 0.69 -12.12 -14.77
CA LEU A 65 -0.65 -12.51 -15.21
C LEU A 65 -0.63 -12.67 -16.74
N LEU A 66 -0.40 -13.88 -17.24
CA LEU A 66 -0.76 -14.19 -18.62
C LEU A 66 -2.28 -14.13 -18.75
N ARG A 67 -2.79 -13.00 -19.29
CA ARG A 67 -4.22 -12.77 -19.60
C ARG A 67 -4.85 -13.91 -20.44
N SER A 68 -4.03 -14.68 -21.16
CA SER A 68 -4.43 -15.85 -21.95
C SER A 68 -4.86 -17.06 -21.12
N ALA A 69 -4.53 -17.14 -19.82
CA ALA A 69 -4.94 -18.26 -18.97
C ALA A 69 -6.41 -18.22 -18.54
N PHE A 70 -7.11 -17.09 -18.77
CA PHE A 70 -8.49 -16.87 -18.31
C PHE A 70 -9.54 -16.87 -19.44
N ILE A 71 -9.15 -16.94 -20.72
CA ILE A 71 -10.09 -17.02 -21.85
C ILE A 71 -10.20 -18.46 -22.35
N GLY A 72 -11.24 -19.16 -21.90
CA GLY A 72 -11.76 -20.38 -22.55
C GLY A 72 -13.00 -20.91 -21.82
N PRO A 73 -14.12 -21.20 -22.53
CA PRO A 73 -14.08 -22.31 -23.48
C PRO A 73 -14.92 -22.11 -24.77
N SER A 74 -14.37 -22.51 -25.92
CA SER A 74 -15.19 -22.84 -27.09
C SER A 74 -14.60 -24.03 -27.84
N SER A 75 -14.83 -25.23 -27.32
CA SER A 75 -14.97 -26.50 -28.07
C SER A 75 -14.71 -27.66 -27.12
N CYS A 76 -15.73 -28.48 -26.89
CA CYS A 76 -15.66 -29.95 -26.92
C CYS A 76 -16.99 -30.48 -26.40
N ASP A 77 -17.96 -30.50 -27.30
CA ASP A 77 -19.05 -31.43 -27.25
C ASP A 77 -18.55 -32.80 -27.73
N SER A 78 -19.22 -33.86 -27.28
CA SER A 78 -19.04 -35.28 -27.63
C SER A 78 -17.89 -36.08 -26.96
N SER A 79 -18.25 -36.81 -25.90
CA SER A 79 -18.26 -38.28 -25.95
C SER A 79 -18.82 -38.90 -24.67
N ARG A 80 -19.79 -39.78 -24.86
CA ARG A 80 -20.44 -40.64 -23.87
C ARG A 80 -19.41 -41.54 -23.18
N SER A 81 -19.60 -41.79 -21.88
CA SER A 81 -19.68 -43.17 -21.39
C SER A 81 -20.39 -43.24 -20.04
N SER A 82 -21.32 -44.19 -20.00
CA SER A 82 -22.16 -44.64 -18.91
C SER A 82 -21.38 -45.41 -17.84
N SER A 83 -21.74 -45.24 -16.57
CA SER A 83 -22.06 -46.39 -15.71
C SER A 83 -22.72 -45.94 -14.39
N SER A 84 -23.85 -46.57 -14.16
CA SER A 84 -24.67 -46.61 -12.96
C SER A 84 -23.97 -47.27 -11.78
N SER A 85 -24.27 -46.83 -10.54
CA SER A 85 -24.49 -47.71 -9.38
C SER A 85 -25.11 -46.96 -8.22
N SER A 86 -26.03 -47.65 -7.55
CA SER A 86 -27.09 -47.15 -6.69
C SER A 86 -26.71 -47.05 -5.21
N ALA A 87 -27.44 -46.18 -4.50
CA ALA A 87 -27.97 -46.29 -3.12
C ALA A 87 -27.10 -46.84 -1.98
N ASN A 88 -26.99 -46.05 -0.89
CA ASN A 88 -27.73 -46.41 0.33
C ASN A 88 -27.80 -45.28 1.36
N VAL A 89 -28.99 -45.18 1.95
CA VAL A 89 -29.39 -44.39 3.10
C VAL A 89 -28.93 -45.12 4.37
N PHE A 90 -28.36 -44.43 5.35
CA PHE A 90 -28.52 -44.81 6.76
C PHE A 90 -28.41 -43.58 7.67
N ALA A 91 -29.43 -43.40 8.49
CA ALA A 91 -29.51 -42.44 9.56
C ALA A 91 -28.90 -43.04 10.84
N SER A 92 -28.26 -42.22 11.68
CA SER A 92 -28.35 -42.38 13.13
C SER A 92 -28.00 -41.10 13.88
N ARG A 93 -28.95 -40.73 14.74
CA ARG A 93 -28.82 -39.79 15.85
C ARG A 93 -27.94 -40.43 16.93
N ASN A 94 -27.14 -39.63 17.64
CA ASN A 94 -27.24 -39.60 19.10
C ASN A 94 -26.58 -38.37 19.73
N SER A 95 -27.09 -38.07 20.92
CA SER A 95 -27.05 -36.82 21.68
C SER A 95 -26.16 -36.91 22.94
N ASN A 96 -25.98 -35.74 23.58
CA ASN A 96 -25.58 -35.47 24.99
C ASN A 96 -24.06 -35.49 25.28
N HIS A 97 -23.45 -34.68 26.17
CA HIS A 97 -23.91 -33.93 27.35
C HIS A 97 -22.90 -32.81 27.76
N HIS A 98 -23.39 -31.87 28.57
CA HIS A 98 -22.77 -30.77 29.36
C HIS A 98 -21.42 -31.00 30.08
N LYS A 99 -20.64 -29.92 30.29
CA LYS A 99 -20.37 -29.35 31.65
C LYS A 99 -19.70 -27.96 31.64
N ILE A 100 -20.10 -27.16 32.63
CA ILE A 100 -19.69 -25.79 33.00
C ILE A 100 -18.55 -25.87 34.03
N GLY A 101 -17.62 -24.91 34.02
CA GLY A 101 -16.71 -24.62 35.13
C GLY A 101 -16.03 -23.26 34.94
N ALA A 102 -16.31 -22.32 35.84
CA ALA A 102 -15.65 -21.03 35.97
C ALA A 102 -14.58 -21.11 37.07
N ASP A 103 -13.47 -20.38 36.92
CA ASP A 103 -12.72 -19.85 38.06
C ASP A 103 -11.82 -18.67 37.68
N ASN A 104 -11.78 -17.69 38.58
CA ASN A 104 -11.06 -16.41 38.53
C ASN A 104 -9.74 -16.51 39.32
N SER A 105 -8.65 -15.94 38.80
CA SER A 105 -7.61 -15.33 39.65
C SER A 105 -6.66 -14.39 38.88
N LYS A 106 -6.12 -13.42 39.63
CA LYS A 106 -5.54 -12.11 39.25
C LYS A 106 -4.09 -12.12 38.72
N SER A 107 -3.76 -10.96 38.12
CA SER A 107 -2.46 -10.22 38.05
C SER A 107 -1.34 -10.67 37.12
N HIS A 108 -0.99 -9.83 36.14
CA HIS A 108 0.21 -8.95 36.14
C HIS A 108 0.29 -8.13 34.83
N HIS A 109 0.63 -6.84 34.95
CA HIS A 109 0.95 -5.95 33.83
C HIS A 109 2.14 -6.48 33.03
N SER A 110 1.92 -6.74 31.73
CA SER A 110 2.97 -6.70 30.72
C SER A 110 2.35 -6.14 29.43
N ASP A 111 2.80 -4.96 29.03
CA ASP A 111 2.45 -4.36 27.75
C ASP A 111 3.13 -5.18 26.65
N ASN A 112 2.39 -6.15 26.11
CA ASN A 112 2.79 -6.92 24.95
C ASN A 112 1.59 -6.94 24.00
N THR A 113 1.35 -5.83 23.31
CA THR A 113 0.35 -5.77 22.24
C THR A 113 0.89 -6.49 21.00
N ASN A 114 0.98 -7.81 21.09
CA ASN A 114 1.04 -8.67 19.91
C ASN A 114 -0.37 -8.76 19.36
N CYS A 115 -0.65 -8.08 18.24
CA CYS A 115 -1.73 -8.52 17.35
C CYS A 115 -1.30 -9.85 16.72
N SER A 116 -1.50 -10.93 17.49
CA SER A 116 -1.31 -12.31 17.08
C SER A 116 -2.35 -12.61 16.01
N PHE A 117 -1.89 -12.87 14.79
CA PHE A 117 -2.77 -13.43 13.76
C PHE A 117 -3.03 -14.89 14.15
N SER A 118 -4.24 -15.20 14.60
CA SER A 118 -4.64 -16.58 14.79
C SER A 118 -4.88 -17.20 13.41
N GLN A 119 -3.97 -18.07 12.96
CA GLN A 119 -4.27 -19.07 11.93
C GLN A 119 -5.28 -20.07 12.51
N THR A 120 -6.52 -19.64 12.72
CA THR A 120 -7.63 -20.56 12.90
C THR A 120 -7.97 -21.10 11.52
N ASN A 121 -7.77 -22.41 11.35
CA ASN A 121 -8.17 -23.21 10.17
C ASN A 121 -9.49 -22.71 9.57
N TYR A 122 -9.41 -21.90 8.52
CA TYR A 122 -10.56 -21.49 7.71
C TYR A 122 -10.90 -22.51 6.61
N ASP A 123 -10.45 -23.76 6.77
CA ASP A 123 -10.68 -24.84 5.80
C ASP A 123 -11.88 -25.73 6.14
N SER A 124 -12.73 -25.36 7.10
CA SER A 124 -13.91 -26.18 7.42
C SER A 124 -15.11 -25.35 7.87
N ASN A 125 -15.84 -24.76 6.92
CA ASN A 125 -17.31 -24.61 6.94
C ASN A 125 -17.83 -23.70 5.80
N LEU A 126 -17.70 -24.16 4.55
CA LEU A 126 -18.39 -23.56 3.39
C LEU A 126 -19.27 -24.59 2.69
N ASN A 127 -20.30 -25.09 3.39
CA ASN A 127 -21.35 -25.89 2.77
C ASN A 127 -22.54 -25.01 2.37
N SER A 128 -22.55 -24.54 1.11
CA SER A 128 -23.73 -24.59 0.22
C SER A 128 -23.48 -23.84 -1.10
N SER A 129 -23.70 -24.55 -2.21
CA SER A 129 -23.96 -24.05 -3.58
C SER A 129 -22.96 -23.15 -4.33
N SER A 130 -21.89 -22.61 -3.72
CA SER A 130 -20.88 -21.79 -4.43
C SER A 130 -19.63 -22.57 -4.89
N HIS A 131 -19.56 -23.87 -4.59
CA HIS A 131 -18.33 -24.67 -4.74
C HIS A 131 -17.93 -25.08 -6.17
N ARG A 132 -18.77 -24.88 -7.20
CA ARG A 132 -18.38 -25.26 -8.58
C ARG A 132 -17.51 -24.21 -9.28
N ASN A 133 -17.57 -22.94 -8.86
CA ASN A 133 -16.71 -21.89 -9.42
C ASN A 133 -15.43 -21.62 -8.61
N ALA A 134 -15.45 -21.84 -7.28
CA ALA A 134 -14.28 -21.63 -6.42
C ALA A 134 -13.16 -22.67 -6.65
N ASN A 135 -13.51 -23.91 -7.01
CA ASN A 135 -12.54 -24.99 -7.17
C ASN A 135 -11.73 -24.93 -8.48
N ARG A 136 -12.10 -24.06 -9.43
CA ARG A 136 -11.38 -23.93 -10.72
C ARG A 136 -10.26 -22.89 -10.67
N VAL A 137 -10.31 -21.98 -9.71
CA VAL A 137 -9.28 -20.93 -9.50
C VAL A 137 -8.11 -21.51 -8.69
N HIS A 138 -8.38 -22.42 -7.75
CA HIS A 138 -7.39 -22.94 -6.81
C HIS A 138 -6.25 -23.77 -7.47
N SER A 139 -6.44 -24.29 -8.69
CA SER A 139 -5.47 -25.14 -9.38
C SER A 139 -4.43 -24.40 -10.23
N PHE A 140 -4.51 -23.06 -10.31
CA PHE A 140 -3.62 -22.25 -11.18
C PHE A 140 -2.70 -21.29 -10.43
N PHE A 141 -2.76 -21.25 -9.10
CA PHE A 141 -1.91 -20.34 -8.33
C PHE A 141 -0.51 -20.91 -8.17
N CYS A 142 0.45 -20.30 -8.86
CA CYS A 142 1.87 -20.49 -8.59
C CYS A 142 2.15 -20.06 -7.14
N SER A 143 2.93 -20.83 -6.38
CA SER A 143 3.35 -20.44 -5.03
C SER A 143 4.12 -19.11 -5.11
N PRO A 144 3.88 -18.14 -4.19
CA PRO A 144 4.61 -16.88 -4.23
C PRO A 144 6.11 -17.15 -4.21
N ASN A 145 6.86 -16.41 -5.02
CA ASN A 145 8.32 -16.48 -4.97
C ASN A 145 8.78 -15.85 -3.65
N ALA A 146 8.94 -16.68 -2.62
CA ALA A 146 9.25 -16.26 -1.25
C ALA A 146 10.49 -15.32 -1.18
N SER A 147 11.44 -15.48 -2.11
CA SER A 147 12.62 -14.62 -2.19
C SER A 147 12.28 -13.18 -2.62
N ASN A 148 11.28 -12.98 -3.48
CA ASN A 148 10.86 -11.66 -3.97
C ASN A 148 10.06 -10.91 -2.90
N VAL A 149 9.18 -11.59 -2.17
CA VAL A 149 8.34 -10.97 -1.12
C VAL A 149 9.21 -10.40 0.00
N GLY A 150 10.20 -11.19 0.47
CA GLY A 150 11.14 -10.73 1.49
C GLY A 150 11.98 -9.53 1.03
N ARG A 151 12.48 -9.55 -0.21
CA ARG A 151 13.24 -8.43 -0.80
C ARG A 151 12.39 -7.16 -0.93
N LEU A 152 11.15 -7.29 -1.41
CA LEU A 152 10.24 -6.16 -1.55
C LEU A 152 9.91 -5.52 -0.18
N ALA A 153 9.59 -6.34 0.83
CA ALA A 153 9.33 -5.85 2.18
C ALA A 153 10.56 -5.13 2.78
N ALA A 154 11.77 -5.66 2.55
CA ALA A 154 13.01 -5.05 2.99
C ALA A 154 13.33 -3.72 2.27
N ALA A 155 13.13 -3.66 0.95
CA ALA A 155 13.33 -2.45 0.16
C ALA A 155 12.32 -1.37 0.56
N LEU A 156 11.04 -1.72 0.74
CA LEU A 156 9.98 -0.82 1.20
C LEU A 156 10.33 -0.23 2.57
N ARG A 157 10.68 -1.08 3.54
CA ARG A 157 11.09 -0.65 4.88
C ARG A 157 12.28 0.30 4.82
N SER A 158 13.29 -0.01 4.02
CA SER A 158 14.50 0.82 3.90
C SER A 158 14.20 2.19 3.31
N PHE A 159 13.37 2.25 2.26
CA PHE A 159 12.89 3.49 1.66
C PHE A 159 12.11 4.35 2.65
N LEU A 160 11.14 3.76 3.36
CA LEU A 160 10.31 4.48 4.32
C LEU A 160 11.13 5.06 5.49
N LEU A 161 12.08 4.29 6.03
CA LEU A 161 12.98 4.77 7.08
C LEU A 161 13.91 5.88 6.58
N ALA A 162 14.42 5.77 5.35
CA ALA A 162 15.22 6.84 4.73
C ALA A 162 14.40 8.12 4.55
N LEU A 163 13.14 8.01 4.12
CA LEU A 163 12.25 9.16 3.95
C LEU A 163 11.94 9.86 5.29
N VAL A 164 11.64 9.11 6.34
CA VAL A 164 11.34 9.65 7.68
C VAL A 164 12.55 10.34 8.32
N SER A 165 13.74 9.77 8.11
CA SER A 165 14.99 10.31 8.67
C SER A 165 15.61 11.42 7.82
N PHE A 166 15.07 11.73 6.64
CA PHE A 166 15.65 12.69 5.71
C PHE A 166 15.63 14.12 6.29
N PRO A 167 16.80 14.79 6.44
CA PRO A 167 16.90 16.02 7.22
C PRO A 167 16.44 17.28 6.49
N LYS A 168 16.49 17.30 5.16
CA LYS A 168 16.12 18.46 4.35
C LYS A 168 14.61 18.43 4.04
N PRO A 169 13.96 19.56 3.72
CA PRO A 169 12.55 19.57 3.35
C PRO A 169 12.23 18.66 2.15
N VAL A 170 11.09 17.98 2.20
CA VAL A 170 10.54 17.12 1.15
C VAL A 170 9.20 17.71 0.72
N VAL A 171 9.18 18.26 -0.50
CA VAL A 171 7.98 18.78 -1.15
C VAL A 171 7.47 17.73 -2.13
N VAL A 172 6.19 17.37 -2.07
CA VAL A 172 5.57 16.44 -3.01
C VAL A 172 4.51 17.16 -3.85
N GLY A 173 4.56 16.92 -5.15
CA GLY A 173 3.59 17.38 -6.14
C GLY A 173 2.80 16.21 -6.72
N VAL A 174 1.52 16.08 -6.32
CA VAL A 174 0.62 15.03 -6.80
C VAL A 174 -0.13 15.54 -8.04
N ASN A 175 0.39 15.23 -9.23
CA ASN A 175 -0.12 15.69 -10.53
C ASN A 175 -1.40 14.97 -11.01
N GLY A 176 -1.77 13.85 -10.40
CA GLY A 176 -2.88 13.00 -10.84
C GLY A 176 -3.23 11.90 -9.84
N PRO A 177 -3.84 10.79 -10.27
CA PRO A 177 -4.20 9.68 -9.39
C PRO A 177 -3.01 9.16 -8.55
N ALA A 178 -3.27 8.92 -7.26
CA ALA A 178 -2.33 8.39 -6.27
C ALA A 178 -2.95 7.19 -5.53
N LEU A 179 -2.31 6.03 -5.60
CA LEU A 179 -2.80 4.77 -5.04
C LEU A 179 -1.91 4.23 -3.91
N GLY A 180 -2.53 3.71 -2.84
CA GLY A 180 -1.86 2.95 -1.78
C GLY A 180 -0.67 3.69 -1.18
N LEU A 181 0.53 3.10 -1.31
CA LEU A 181 1.79 3.67 -0.83
C LEU A 181 2.00 5.13 -1.25
N ALA A 182 1.55 5.51 -2.46
CA ALA A 182 1.67 6.88 -2.95
C ALA A 182 0.92 7.90 -2.07
N VAL A 183 -0.22 7.50 -1.51
CA VAL A 183 -0.99 8.31 -0.55
C VAL A 183 -0.39 8.18 0.85
N ALA A 184 0.04 6.98 1.22
CA ALA A 184 0.56 6.68 2.55
C ALA A 184 1.85 7.45 2.91
N ILE A 185 2.65 7.84 1.93
CA ILE A 185 3.87 8.63 2.17
C ILE A 185 3.61 10.14 2.29
N LEU A 186 2.44 10.65 1.89
CA LEU A 186 2.16 12.09 1.92
C LEU A 186 2.29 12.68 3.34
N PRO A 187 1.80 12.02 4.42
CA PRO A 187 2.02 12.49 5.79
C PRO A 187 3.49 12.46 6.25
N LEU A 188 4.38 11.73 5.55
CA LEU A 188 5.81 11.68 5.85
C LEU A 188 6.59 12.83 5.19
N CYS A 189 6.02 13.44 4.15
CA CYS A 189 6.56 14.63 3.48
C CYS A 189 6.34 15.89 4.34
N ASP A 190 6.86 17.03 3.89
CA ASP A 190 6.76 18.30 4.62
C ASP A 190 5.72 19.25 4.01
N ILE A 191 5.62 19.27 2.67
CA ILE A 191 4.63 20.09 1.95
C ILE A 191 4.04 19.27 0.81
N VAL A 192 2.71 19.27 0.71
CA VAL A 192 1.97 18.49 -0.29
C VAL A 192 1.18 19.46 -1.19
N TYR A 193 1.56 19.56 -2.46
CA TYR A 193 0.80 20.28 -3.48
C TYR A 193 0.10 19.29 -4.41
N ILE A 194 -1.16 19.55 -4.73
CA ILE A 194 -1.99 18.61 -5.49
C ILE A 194 -2.59 19.28 -6.72
N SER A 195 -2.77 18.52 -7.80
CA SER A 195 -3.51 18.97 -8.98
C SER A 195 -5.01 18.94 -8.67
N ASP A 196 -5.83 19.84 -9.26
CA ASP A 196 -7.31 19.74 -9.18
C ASP A 196 -7.84 18.42 -9.78
N SER A 197 -7.02 17.75 -10.62
CA SER A 197 -7.32 16.44 -11.20
C SER A 197 -6.83 15.25 -10.35
N ALA A 198 -6.20 15.49 -9.19
CA ALA A 198 -5.68 14.41 -8.36
C ALA A 198 -6.82 13.65 -7.65
N THR A 199 -6.64 12.34 -7.53
CA THR A 199 -7.52 11.44 -6.77
C THR A 199 -6.66 10.56 -5.87
N PHE A 200 -7.19 10.21 -4.70
CA PHE A 200 -6.46 9.43 -3.70
C PHE A 200 -7.26 8.20 -3.34
N TYR A 201 -6.62 7.03 -3.36
CA TYR A 201 -7.28 5.76 -3.07
C TYR A 201 -6.33 4.81 -2.33
N MET A 202 -6.82 4.16 -1.27
CA MET A 202 -6.03 3.26 -0.42
C MET A 202 -6.75 1.92 -0.22
N PRO A 203 -6.85 1.06 -1.27
CA PRO A 203 -7.67 -0.16 -1.26
C PRO A 203 -7.10 -1.33 -0.46
N TYR A 204 -6.55 -1.10 0.73
CA TYR A 204 -5.81 -2.14 1.47
C TYR A 204 -6.67 -3.38 1.77
N THR A 205 -7.85 -3.18 2.33
CA THR A 205 -8.78 -4.28 2.64
C THR A 205 -9.29 -4.98 1.38
N ARG A 206 -9.54 -4.24 0.28
CA ARG A 206 -9.91 -4.82 -1.02
C ARG A 206 -8.78 -5.65 -1.62
N LEU A 207 -7.53 -5.25 -1.41
CA LEU A 207 -6.33 -5.98 -1.83
C LEU A 207 -6.00 -7.18 -0.94
N GLY A 208 -6.64 -7.31 0.23
CA GLY A 208 -6.29 -8.35 1.21
C GLY A 208 -4.94 -8.09 1.90
N GLN A 209 -4.53 -6.82 2.01
CA GLN A 209 -3.32 -6.41 2.73
C GLN A 209 -3.63 -5.38 3.80
N ILE A 210 -2.66 -5.16 4.70
CA ILE A 210 -2.71 -4.06 5.67
C ILE A 210 -2.13 -2.78 5.06
N PRO A 211 -2.38 -1.60 5.68
CA PRO A 211 -1.71 -0.37 5.29
C PRO A 211 -0.19 -0.40 5.51
N GLU A 212 0.53 0.46 4.79
CA GLU A 212 1.96 0.69 4.95
C GLU A 212 2.29 2.19 5.13
N GLY A 213 3.58 2.55 5.22
CA GLY A 213 4.03 3.95 5.28
C GLY A 213 3.77 4.66 6.62
N ALA A 214 3.62 3.92 7.71
CA ALA A 214 3.09 4.39 8.99
C ALA A 214 1.71 5.06 8.88
N SER A 215 0.96 4.79 7.81
CA SER A 215 -0.34 5.42 7.57
C SER A 215 -1.37 5.07 8.65
N THR A 216 -1.23 3.92 9.32
CA THR A 216 -2.06 3.55 10.49
C THR A 216 -1.89 4.50 11.69
N TYR A 217 -0.79 5.25 11.74
CA TYR A 217 -0.50 6.22 12.79
C TYR A 217 -0.62 7.67 12.29
N THR A 218 -0.05 7.96 11.12
CA THR A 218 0.08 9.34 10.63
C THR A 218 -1.22 9.90 10.07
N LEU A 219 -2.02 9.11 9.34
CA LEU A 219 -3.30 9.59 8.79
C LEU A 219 -4.31 9.96 9.87
N ASN A 220 -4.36 9.18 10.95
CA ASN A 220 -5.22 9.47 12.10
C ASN A 220 -4.96 10.87 12.67
N SER A 221 -3.68 11.26 12.73
CA SER A 221 -3.26 12.56 13.25
C SER A 221 -3.46 13.69 12.23
N LEU A 222 -3.41 13.38 10.93
CA LEU A 222 -3.49 14.35 9.86
C LEU A 222 -4.94 14.72 9.49
N VAL A 223 -5.80 13.71 9.27
CA VAL A 223 -7.17 13.90 8.75
C VAL A 223 -8.27 13.53 9.76
N GLY A 224 -7.87 13.06 10.94
CA GLY A 224 -8.76 12.57 11.99
C GLY A 224 -9.19 11.11 11.79
N MET A 225 -9.46 10.43 12.90
CA MET A 225 -9.81 9.01 12.94
C MET A 225 -10.98 8.60 12.01
N PRO A 226 -12.11 9.36 11.91
CA PRO A 226 -13.22 8.93 11.07
C PRO A 226 -12.85 8.83 9.58
N LEU A 227 -12.18 9.86 9.04
CA LEU A 227 -11.76 9.85 7.65
C LEU A 227 -10.62 8.85 7.41
N ALA A 228 -9.68 8.74 8.35
CA ALA A 228 -8.64 7.73 8.26
C ALA A 228 -9.22 6.30 8.19
N ASN A 229 -10.27 5.98 8.95
CA ASN A 229 -10.97 4.69 8.85
C ASN A 229 -11.67 4.51 7.50
N GLU A 230 -12.31 5.54 6.97
CA GLU A 230 -12.91 5.46 5.62
C GLU A 230 -11.84 5.20 4.54
N LEU A 231 -10.67 5.83 4.65
CA LEU A 231 -9.57 5.64 3.70
C LEU A 231 -8.92 4.26 3.85
N LEU A 232 -8.56 3.86 5.07
CA LEU A 232 -7.75 2.66 5.34
C LEU A 232 -8.55 1.36 5.41
N LEU A 233 -9.78 1.39 5.94
CA LEU A 233 -10.61 0.21 6.14
C LEU A 233 -11.67 0.06 5.05
N ALA A 234 -12.35 1.16 4.70
CA ALA A 234 -13.44 1.13 3.72
C ALA A 234 -12.96 1.34 2.27
N GLY A 235 -11.72 1.77 2.05
CA GLY A 235 -11.21 2.05 0.71
C GLY A 235 -11.95 3.20 0.03
N ARG A 236 -12.32 4.26 0.76
CA ARG A 236 -12.98 5.42 0.14
C ARG A 236 -12.00 6.14 -0.79
N LYS A 237 -12.47 6.48 -2.00
CA LYS A 237 -11.77 7.41 -2.91
C LYS A 237 -11.97 8.85 -2.45
N LEU A 238 -10.90 9.65 -2.48
CA LEU A 238 -10.91 11.05 -2.08
C LEU A 238 -10.58 11.93 -3.30
N SER A 239 -11.37 12.97 -3.52
CA SER A 239 -11.08 13.99 -4.54
C SER A 239 -9.97 14.96 -4.09
N ALA A 240 -9.34 15.66 -5.04
CA ALA A 240 -8.38 16.72 -4.74
C ALA A 240 -8.93 17.78 -3.77
N ARG A 241 -10.17 18.22 -3.99
CA ARG A 241 -10.79 19.27 -3.17
C ARG A 241 -11.06 18.80 -1.75
N GLU A 242 -11.54 17.57 -1.59
CA GLU A 242 -11.70 16.99 -0.25
C GLU A 242 -10.34 16.79 0.43
N ALA A 243 -9.32 16.32 -0.29
CA ALA A 243 -7.97 16.17 0.25
C ALA A 243 -7.41 17.50 0.81
N LEU A 244 -7.60 18.60 0.07
CA LEU A 244 -7.24 19.94 0.55
C LEU A 244 -8.06 20.34 1.79
N GLN A 245 -9.38 20.21 1.75
CA GLN A 245 -10.27 20.59 2.85
C GLN A 245 -10.01 19.80 4.15
N ARG A 246 -9.53 18.57 4.02
CA ARG A 246 -9.28 17.65 5.14
C ARG A 246 -7.85 17.69 5.66
N GLY A 247 -6.99 18.56 5.10
CA GLY A 247 -5.61 18.74 5.55
C GLY A 247 -4.63 17.68 5.04
N LEU A 248 -5.01 16.87 4.05
CA LEU A 248 -4.08 15.94 3.39
C LEU A 248 -3.11 16.68 2.45
N ALA A 249 -3.51 17.85 1.94
CA ALA A 249 -2.71 18.71 1.08
C ALA A 249 -2.62 20.15 1.60
N SER A 250 -1.53 20.83 1.28
CA SER A 250 -1.27 22.22 1.65
C SER A 250 -1.90 23.21 0.67
N ASP A 251 -1.92 22.89 -0.62
CA ASP A 251 -2.55 23.74 -1.64
C ASP A 251 -2.85 22.96 -2.93
N LEU A 252 -3.72 23.53 -3.76
CA LEU A 252 -4.17 22.99 -5.03
C LEU A 252 -3.68 23.85 -6.20
N LEU A 253 -3.08 23.19 -7.19
CA LEU A 253 -2.51 23.81 -8.38
C LEU A 253 -3.30 23.38 -9.63
N PHE A 254 -3.42 24.26 -10.62
CA PHE A 254 -4.14 23.93 -11.84
C PHE A 254 -3.33 23.00 -12.76
N PRO A 255 -3.96 21.99 -13.39
CA PRO A 255 -3.24 20.99 -14.20
C PRO A 255 -2.33 21.58 -15.28
N LYS A 256 -2.80 22.62 -15.99
CA LYS A 256 -2.08 23.24 -17.13
C LYS A 256 -0.76 23.89 -16.72
N SER A 257 -0.66 24.39 -15.49
CA SER A 257 0.51 25.10 -14.96
C SER A 257 1.18 24.35 -13.80
N PHE A 258 0.76 23.11 -13.52
CA PHE A 258 1.13 22.36 -12.32
C PHE A 258 2.65 22.30 -12.10
N LYS A 259 3.39 21.79 -13.09
CA LYS A 259 4.85 21.63 -12.99
C LYS A 259 5.58 22.96 -12.84
N GLN A 260 5.13 24.01 -13.55
CA GLN A 260 5.74 25.33 -13.47
C GLN A 260 5.55 25.97 -12.10
N GLU A 261 4.32 25.89 -11.55
CA GLU A 261 3.97 26.46 -10.26
C GLU A 261 4.63 25.69 -9.11
N LEU A 262 4.66 24.36 -9.18
CA LEU A 262 5.37 23.51 -8.23
C LEU A 262 6.86 23.88 -8.17
N LEU A 263 7.54 23.96 -9.31
CA LEU A 263 8.95 24.36 -9.40
C LEU A 263 9.18 25.79 -8.89
N LEU A 264 8.25 26.71 -9.15
CA LEU A 264 8.34 28.07 -8.63
C LEU A 264 8.27 28.10 -7.10
N ARG A 265 7.37 27.33 -6.49
CA ARG A 265 7.22 27.23 -5.04
C ARG A 265 8.42 26.55 -4.38
N CYS A 266 8.92 25.46 -4.96
CA CYS A 266 10.15 24.81 -4.49
C CYS A 266 11.35 25.77 -4.55
N ARG A 267 11.48 26.56 -5.63
CA ARG A 267 12.55 27.58 -5.72
C ARG A 267 12.46 28.63 -4.63
N LYS A 268 11.28 29.20 -4.41
CA LYS A 268 11.03 30.16 -3.31
C LYS A 268 11.36 29.54 -1.95
N LEU A 269 11.01 28.28 -1.72
CA LEU A 269 11.36 27.59 -0.49
C LEU A 269 12.89 27.44 -0.33
N ALA A 270 13.57 27.04 -1.41
CA ALA A 270 15.01 26.86 -1.46
C ALA A 270 15.81 28.17 -1.33
N GLU A 271 15.19 29.35 -1.38
CA GLU A 271 15.84 30.63 -1.11
C GLU A 271 16.03 30.87 0.41
N ASN A 272 15.19 30.27 1.26
CA ASN A 272 15.24 30.42 2.72
C ASN A 272 16.43 29.72 3.36
N SER A 273 16.91 30.22 4.50
CA SER A 273 18.01 29.65 5.30
C SER A 273 17.93 28.12 5.45
N CYS A 274 18.96 27.42 4.97
CA CYS A 274 19.03 25.94 5.00
C CYS A 274 18.99 25.42 6.45
N MET A 275 19.81 26.01 7.30
CA MET A 275 19.87 25.68 8.73
C MET A 275 18.51 25.88 9.41
N SER A 276 17.80 26.98 9.09
CA SER A 276 16.48 27.24 9.66
C SER A 276 15.44 26.22 9.20
N LEU A 277 15.45 25.84 7.91
CA LEU A 277 14.53 24.83 7.37
C LEU A 277 14.76 23.46 8.02
N GLU A 278 16.01 23.01 8.10
CA GLU A 278 16.38 21.70 8.65
C GLU A 278 16.07 21.60 10.16
N ILE A 279 16.47 22.61 10.94
CA ILE A 279 16.21 22.63 12.40
C ILE A 279 14.70 22.71 12.66
N THR A 280 13.97 23.56 11.92
CA THR A 280 12.51 23.67 12.09
C THR A 280 11.83 22.33 11.81
N LYS A 281 12.17 21.68 10.69
CA LYS A 281 11.66 20.33 10.37
C LYS A 281 11.99 19.32 11.47
N CYS A 282 13.23 19.32 11.96
CA CYS A 282 13.67 18.42 13.02
C CYS A 282 12.82 18.60 14.29
N MET A 283 12.66 19.84 14.75
CA MET A 283 11.87 20.16 15.95
C MET A 283 10.38 19.78 15.80
N MET A 284 9.80 19.96 14.61
CA MET A 284 8.41 19.57 14.35
C MET A 284 8.22 18.04 14.36
N LYS A 285 9.20 17.28 13.86
CA LYS A 285 9.08 15.82 13.67
C LYS A 285 9.64 14.99 14.83
N MET A 286 10.47 15.57 15.71
CA MET A 286 11.19 14.81 16.74
C MET A 286 10.27 14.00 17.67
N GLN A 287 9.10 14.54 18.06
CA GLN A 287 8.21 13.87 19.01
C GLN A 287 7.55 12.61 18.44
N HIS A 288 7.40 12.54 17.11
CA HIS A 288 6.72 11.44 16.43
C HIS A 288 7.69 10.44 15.80
N ARG A 289 8.97 10.82 15.65
CA ARG A 289 9.95 10.06 14.86
C ARG A 289 10.08 8.61 15.30
N GLU A 290 10.37 8.37 16.57
CA GLU A 290 10.53 7.01 17.10
C GLU A 290 9.26 6.18 16.94
N ARG A 291 8.09 6.81 17.14
CA ARG A 291 6.80 6.14 16.97
C ARG A 291 6.54 5.77 15.50
N ILE A 292 6.82 6.67 14.57
CA ILE A 292 6.69 6.43 13.13
C ILE A 292 7.64 5.30 12.69
N GLU A 293 8.90 5.34 13.11
CA GLU A 293 9.88 4.29 12.80
C GLU A 293 9.43 2.93 13.36
N TYR A 294 8.91 2.88 14.59
CA TYR A 294 8.32 1.67 15.16
C TYR A 294 7.16 1.14 14.31
N VAL A 295 6.21 2.02 13.93
CA VAL A 295 5.04 1.63 13.15
C VAL A 295 5.44 1.13 11.76
N ILE A 296 6.39 1.77 11.08
CA ILE A 296 6.93 1.27 9.79
C ILE A 296 7.46 -0.15 9.93
N ASN A 297 8.26 -0.42 10.98
CA ASN A 297 8.81 -1.76 11.19
C ASN A 297 7.71 -2.80 11.49
N ALA A 298 6.70 -2.42 12.28
CA ALA A 298 5.57 -3.30 12.60
C ALA A 298 4.68 -3.59 11.38
N GLU A 299 4.33 -2.56 10.60
CA GLU A 299 3.58 -2.68 9.36
C GLU A 299 4.33 -3.55 8.36
N CYS A 300 5.61 -3.27 8.06
CA CYS A 300 6.38 -4.07 7.10
C CYS A 300 6.49 -5.56 7.50
N LYS A 301 6.61 -5.85 8.81
CA LYS A 301 6.59 -7.24 9.30
C LYS A 301 5.25 -7.92 9.02
N LYS A 302 4.13 -7.24 9.30
CA LYS A 302 2.78 -7.77 9.06
C LYS A 302 2.45 -7.87 7.58
N LEU A 303 2.91 -6.92 6.78
CA LEU A 303 2.74 -6.94 5.34
C LEU A 303 3.45 -8.14 4.70
N LEU A 304 4.65 -8.48 5.17
CA LEU A 304 5.35 -9.70 4.77
C LEU A 304 4.56 -10.97 5.10
N GLU A 305 3.89 -11.04 6.26
CA GLU A 305 2.99 -12.14 6.61
C GLU A 305 1.77 -12.18 5.66
N CYS A 306 1.10 -11.04 5.44
CA CYS A 306 -0.08 -10.91 4.56
C CYS A 306 0.21 -11.34 3.12
N TRP A 307 1.34 -10.89 2.54
CA TRP A 307 1.70 -11.18 1.15
C TRP A 307 1.98 -12.67 0.87
N GLN A 308 2.17 -13.48 1.91
CA GLN A 308 2.33 -14.94 1.77
C GLN A 308 0.99 -15.69 1.77
N THR A 309 -0.11 -15.03 2.16
CA THR A 309 -1.43 -15.67 2.27
C THR A 309 -2.07 -15.92 0.90
N ALA A 310 -2.94 -16.94 0.83
CA ALA A 310 -3.75 -17.21 -0.35
C ALA A 310 -4.82 -16.14 -0.57
N GLU A 311 -5.38 -15.60 0.52
CA GLU A 311 -6.36 -14.51 0.49
C GLU A 311 -5.82 -13.31 -0.28
N PHE A 312 -4.68 -12.75 0.14
CA PHE A 312 -4.03 -11.64 -0.54
C PHE A 312 -3.84 -11.90 -2.04
N ARG A 313 -3.35 -13.10 -2.41
CA ARG A 313 -3.12 -13.43 -3.83
C ARG A 313 -4.41 -13.38 -4.64
N CYS A 314 -5.48 -14.01 -4.14
CA CYS A 314 -6.77 -14.04 -4.82
C CYS A 314 -7.34 -12.63 -4.98
N THR A 315 -7.38 -11.85 -3.91
CA THR A 315 -7.98 -10.51 -3.90
C THR A 315 -7.15 -9.51 -4.71
N ALA A 316 -5.83 -9.54 -4.59
CA ALA A 316 -4.94 -8.68 -5.37
C ALA A 316 -5.04 -8.98 -6.87
N MET A 317 -5.08 -10.26 -7.27
CA MET A 317 -5.27 -10.62 -8.68
C MET A 317 -6.62 -10.15 -9.21
N GLU A 318 -7.70 -10.32 -8.44
CA GLU A 318 -9.03 -9.84 -8.82
C GLU A 318 -9.04 -8.31 -9.03
N PHE A 319 -8.39 -7.57 -8.14
CA PHE A 319 -8.27 -6.11 -8.24
C PHE A 319 -7.48 -5.69 -9.49
N ILE A 320 -6.32 -6.31 -9.73
CA ILE A 320 -5.48 -5.99 -10.89
C ILE A 320 -6.23 -6.22 -12.21
N LEU A 321 -6.99 -7.31 -12.30
CA LEU A 321 -7.68 -7.69 -13.53
C LEU A 321 -8.94 -6.87 -13.83
N ASN A 322 -9.63 -6.36 -12.80
CA ASN A 322 -10.97 -5.79 -12.96
C ASN A 322 -11.08 -4.31 -12.58
N GLU A 323 -10.19 -3.78 -11.72
CA GLU A 323 -10.38 -2.46 -11.10
C GLU A 323 -9.20 -1.50 -11.32
N MET A 324 -8.02 -2.00 -11.70
CA MET A 324 -6.82 -1.16 -11.80
C MET A 324 -6.88 -0.16 -12.97
N ASP A 325 -7.43 -0.57 -14.11
CA ASP A 325 -7.59 0.29 -15.31
C ASP A 325 -8.61 1.42 -15.08
N ASP A 326 -9.52 1.29 -14.12
CA ASP A 326 -10.48 2.35 -13.77
C ASP A 326 -9.83 3.49 -12.96
N PHE A 327 -8.58 3.32 -12.53
CA PHE A 327 -7.85 4.28 -11.70
C PHE A 327 -6.67 4.96 -12.40
N VAL A 328 -5.99 4.24 -13.31
CA VAL A 328 -4.77 4.69 -14.03
C VAL A 328 -5.14 5.33 -15.36
#